data_AF-A0A392TUN0-F1
#
_entry.id   AF-A0A392TUN0-F1
#
_cell.length_a   1.000
_cell.length_b   1.000
_cell.length_c   1.000
_cell.angle_alpha   90.00
_cell.angle_beta   90.00
_cell.angle_gamma   90.00
#
_symmetry.space_group_name_H-M   'P 1'
#
loop_
_entity.id
_entity.type
_entity.pdbx_description
1 polymer ?
#
loop_
_entity_poly.entity_id
_entity_poly.type
_entity_poly.pdbx_seq_one_letter_code
_entity_poly.pdbx_strand_id
1 'polypeptide(L)' 'MPNVYYQTQGTLYSEAMSYRQQFHPPPFYPRFQSPDEWNEYRRADQVEYQAIMDRNEAVFYEQ' A
#
# COMPACT_ATOMS: atom_id res chain seq x y z
N MET A 1 -9.10 9.47 21.58
CA MET A 1 -9.23 10.28 20.35
C MET A 1 -8.70 9.43 19.19
N PRO A 2 -9.40 9.31 18.05
CA PRO A 2 -8.88 8.56 16.91
C PRO A 2 -7.60 9.22 16.39
N ASN A 3 -6.59 8.42 16.09
CA ASN A 3 -5.32 8.93 15.57
C ASN A 3 -5.50 9.35 14.11
N VAL A 4 -5.81 10.63 13.91
CA VAL A 4 -6.09 11.23 12.60
C VAL A 4 -4.94 11.02 11.61
N TYR A 5 -3.69 10.97 12.08
CA TYR A 5 -2.50 10.77 11.24
C TYR A 5 -2.49 9.39 10.55
N TYR A 6 -2.68 8.31 11.32
CA TYR A 6 -2.78 6.96 10.75
C TYR A 6 -4.04 6.78 9.90
N GLN A 7 -5.11 7.50 10.23
CA GLN A 7 -6.35 7.45 9.47
C GLN A 7 -6.18 8.09 8.08
N THR A 8 -5.51 9.24 7.98
CA THR A 8 -5.23 9.88 6.69
C THR A 8 -4.22 9.07 5.86
N GLN A 9 -3.17 8.54 6.47
CA GLN A 9 -2.20 7.68 5.76
C GLN A 9 -2.85 6.41 5.22
N GLY A 10 -3.71 5.76 6.02
CA GLY A 10 -4.41 4.56 5.58
C GLY A 10 -5.41 4.79 4.46
N THR A 11 -6.12 5.93 4.48
CA THR A 11 -7.02 6.30 3.36
C THR A 11 -6.24 6.50 2.07
N LEU A 12 -5.17 7.30 2.09
CA LEU A 12 -4.36 7.58 0.89
C LEU A 12 -3.73 6.30 0.32
N TYR A 13 -3.22 5.43 1.17
CA TYR A 13 -2.66 4.15 0.75
C TYR A 13 -3.73 3.24 0.13
N SER A 14 -4.90 3.13 0.76
CA SER A 14 -6.02 2.30 0.28
C SER A 14 -6.53 2.78 -1.08
N GLU A 15 -6.63 4.09 -1.27
CA GLU A 15 -6.99 4.70 -2.56
C GLU A 15 -5.95 4.37 -3.64
N ALA A 16 -4.67 4.55 -3.32
CA ALA A 16 -3.59 4.25 -4.25
C ALA A 16 -3.53 2.75 -4.60
N MET A 17 -3.73 1.86 -3.63
CA MET A 17 -3.76 0.42 -3.89
C MET A 17 -4.99 0.00 -4.72
N SER A 18 -6.17 0.57 -4.43
CA SER A 18 -7.38 0.35 -5.22
C SER A 18 -7.20 0.78 -6.68
N TYR A 19 -6.56 1.94 -6.91
CA TYR A 19 -6.23 2.40 -8.25
C TYR A 19 -5.34 1.40 -8.99
N ARG A 20 -4.27 0.92 -8.33
CA ARG A 20 -3.34 -0.09 -8.90
C ARG A 20 -4.01 -1.45 -9.12
N GLN A 21 -5.08 -1.78 -8.39
CA GLN A 21 -5.86 -2.99 -8.63
C GLN A 21 -6.78 -2.89 -9.83
N GLN A 22 -7.37 -1.72 -10.06
CA GLN A 22 -8.30 -1.49 -11.16
C GLN A 22 -7.59 -1.22 -12.48
N PHE A 23 -6.42 -0.58 -12.45
CA PHE A 23 -5.72 -0.13 -13.65
C PHE A 23 -4.33 -0.76 -13.76
N HIS A 24 -4.04 -1.28 -14.95
CA HIS A 24 -2.71 -1.81 -15.27
C HIS A 24 -1.74 -0.62 -15.47
N PRO A 25 -0.43 -0.80 -15.24
CA PRO A 25 0.54 0.26 -15.49
C PRO A 25 0.46 0.73 -16.96
N PRO A 26 0.62 2.03 -17.23
CA PRO A 26 0.50 2.56 -18.57
C PRO A 26 1.53 1.95 -19.53
N PRO A 27 1.14 1.53 -20.74
CA PRO A 27 2.01 0.78 -21.66
C PRO A 27 3.13 1.62 -22.30
N PHE A 28 3.05 2.96 -22.20
CA PHE A 28 3.98 3.89 -22.84
C PHE A 28 5.25 4.18 -22.03
N TYR A 29 5.29 3.78 -20.75
CA TYR A 29 6.50 3.76 -19.90
C TYR A 29 6.42 2.59 -18.91
N PRO A 30 6.60 1.34 -19.37
CA PRO A 30 6.47 0.19 -18.50
C PRO A 30 7.66 0.14 -17.54
N ARG A 31 7.44 0.59 -16.30
CA ARG A 31 8.34 0.33 -15.17
C ARG A 31 8.52 -1.18 -14.91
N PHE A 32 7.55 -1.98 -15.36
CA PHE A 32 7.50 -3.42 -15.22
C PHE A 32 7.43 -4.06 -16.62
N GLN A 33 8.28 -5.02 -16.89
CA GLN A 33 8.39 -5.66 -18.22
C GLN A 33 7.30 -6.71 -18.45
N SER A 34 6.60 -7.14 -17.40
CA SER A 34 5.52 -8.11 -17.49
C SER A 34 4.37 -7.82 -16.51
N PRO A 35 3.17 -8.33 -16.77
CA PRO A 35 2.08 -8.32 -15.80
C PRO A 35 2.44 -9.03 -14.48
N ASP A 36 3.29 -10.05 -14.52
CA ASP A 36 3.71 -10.80 -13.33
C ASP A 36 4.59 -9.94 -12.41
N GLU A 37 5.55 -9.20 -12.97
CA GLU A 37 6.35 -8.22 -12.20
C GLU A 37 5.47 -7.15 -11.54
N TRP A 38 4.43 -6.71 -12.24
CA TRP A 38 3.45 -5.77 -11.68
C TRP A 38 2.67 -6.38 -10.51
N ASN A 39 2.24 -7.63 -10.65
CA ASN A 39 1.50 -8.34 -9.61
C ASN A 39 2.37 -8.57 -8.37
N GLU A 40 3.63 -8.96 -8.57
CA GLU A 40 4.59 -9.15 -7.48
C GLU A 40 4.88 -7.85 -6.75
N TYR A 41 5.10 -6.75 -7.48
CA TYR A 41 5.27 -5.43 -6.89
C TYR A 41 4.08 -5.03 -6.00
N ARG A 42 2.85 -5.15 -6.51
CA ARG A 42 1.64 -4.82 -5.72
C ARG A 42 1.52 -5.66 -4.46
N ARG A 43 1.84 -6.95 -4.55
CA ARG A 43 1.79 -7.86 -3.41
C ARG A 43 2.83 -7.49 -2.35
N ALA A 44 4.06 -7.19 -2.78
CA ALA A 44 5.14 -6.79 -1.88
C ALA A 44 4.80 -5.47 -1.15
N ASP A 45 4.31 -4.47 -1.88
CA ASP A 45 3.87 -3.17 -1.35
C ASP A 45 2.76 -3.36 -0.28
N GLN A 46 1.79 -4.24 -0.55
CA GLN A 46 0.73 -4.58 0.41
C GLN A 46 1.24 -5.23 1.69
N VAL A 47 2.17 -6.16 1.58
CA VAL A 47 2.75 -6.84 2.75
C VAL A 47 3.58 -5.87 3.58
N GLU A 48 4.39 -5.03 2.94
CA GLU A 48 5.22 -4.02 3.63
C GLU A 48 4.36 -3.00 4.36
N TYR A 49 3.33 -2.47 3.70
CA TYR A 49 2.39 -1.55 4.33
C TYR A 49 1.70 -2.17 5.55
N GLN A 50 1.21 -3.42 5.44
CA GLN A 50 0.56 -4.09 6.57
C GLN A 50 1.53 -4.26 7.75
N ALA A 51 2.77 -4.67 7.49
CA ALA A 51 3.78 -4.82 8.54
C ALA A 51 4.12 -3.48 9.24
N ILE A 52 4.14 -2.37 8.50
CA ILE A 52 4.32 -1.02 9.06
C ILE A 52 3.13 -0.65 9.96
N MET A 53 1.90 -0.91 9.50
CA MET A 53 0.70 -0.60 10.27
C MET A 53 0.60 -1.45 11.54
N ASP A 54 0.85 -2.76 11.46
CA ASP A 54 0.84 -3.66 12.62
C ASP A 54 1.90 -3.22 13.66
N ARG A 55 3.09 -2.82 13.20
CA ARG A 55 4.13 -2.27 14.07
C ARG A 55 3.69 -0.95 14.73
N ASN A 56 3.10 -0.05 13.96
CA ASN A 56 2.63 1.25 14.47
C ASN A 56 1.48 1.08 15.48
N GLU A 57 0.61 0.10 15.25
CA GLU A 57 -0.45 -0.29 16.17
C GLU A 57 0.14 -0.85 17.48
N ALA A 58 1.08 -1.79 17.38
CA ALA A 58 1.76 -2.35 18.56
C ALA A 58 2.48 -1.28 19.40
N VAL A 59 3.24 -0.39 18.77
CA VAL A 59 3.93 0.74 19.45
C VAL A 59 2.95 1.71 20.10
N PHE A 60 1.73 1.84 19.58
CA PHE A 60 0.71 2.71 20.15
C PHE A 60 0.04 2.09 21.39
N TYR A 61 -0.21 0.78 21.41
CA TYR A 61 -0.84 0.09 22.54
C TYR A 61 0.12 -0.24 23.70
N GLU A 62 1.43 -0.10 23.50
CA GLU A 62 2.45 -0.26 24.55
C GLU A 62 2.74 1.02 25.36
N GLN A 63 2.02 2.14 25.14
CA GLN A 63 2.17 3.43 25.84
C GLN A 63 1.13 3.72 26.92
#